data_AF-A0AAE0QZ87-F1
#
_entry.id   AF-A0AAE0QZ87-F1
#
_cell.length_a   1.000
_cell.length_b   1.000
_cell.length_c   1.000
_cell.angle_alpha   90.00
_cell.angle_beta   90.00
_cell.angle_gamma   90.00
#
_symmetry.space_group_name_H-M   'P 1'
#
loop_
_entity.id
_entity.type
_entity.pdbx_description
1 polymer ?
#
loop_
_entity_poly.entity_id
_entity_poly.type
_entity_poly.pdbx_seq_one_letter_code
_entity_poly.pdbx_strand_id
1 'polypeptide(L)'
;MANDQTKTVGLLDADVYGPSVPKLMNLRGNPELTDNNLMRPLMNFGIPCMSMGFLVEDTAPIVWRGLMVMSAIEKLLRQVDWGSLDYLVIDMPPGTGDVQLSITQNIPIAGAVIVSTPQDIALMDARRGAEMFRKVNVPV
;
A
#
# COMPACT_ATOMS: atom_id res chain seq x y z
N MET A 1 20.66 -14.81 0.43
CA MET A 1 20.13 -13.73 -0.44
C MET A 1 18.67 -13.55 -0.09
N ALA A 2 18.20 -12.32 0.13
CA ALA A 2 16.88 -12.06 0.72
C ALA A 2 15.69 -12.23 -0.25
N ASN A 3 15.95 -12.47 -1.54
CA ASN A 3 14.91 -12.75 -2.53
C ASN A 3 14.90 -14.24 -2.86
N ASP A 4 13.88 -14.95 -2.37
CA ASP A 4 13.51 -16.25 -2.91
C ASP A 4 12.89 -16.05 -4.29
N GLN A 5 13.62 -16.44 -5.34
CA GLN A 5 13.19 -16.27 -6.73
C GLN A 5 12.00 -17.15 -7.12
N THR A 6 11.57 -18.07 -6.24
CA THR A 6 10.39 -18.91 -6.48
C THR A 6 9.08 -18.23 -6.07
N LYS A 7 9.15 -17.10 -5.37
CA LYS A 7 7.99 -16.39 -4.84
C LYS A 7 7.63 -15.18 -5.68
N THR A 8 6.34 -15.08 -5.97
CA THR A 8 5.74 -13.96 -6.69
C THR A 8 5.26 -12.91 -5.70
N VAL A 9 5.72 -11.67 -5.88
CA VAL A 9 5.49 -10.57 -4.93
C VAL A 9 4.94 -9.35 -5.66
N GLY A 10 3.87 -8.76 -5.13
CA GLY A 10 3.38 -7.45 -5.54
C GLY A 10 3.62 -6.40 -4.46
N LEU A 11 3.74 -5.14 -4.87
CA LEU A 11 3.90 -4.00 -3.97
C LEU A 11 2.77 -2.99 -4.20
N LEU A 12 1.95 -2.78 -3.18
CA LEU A 12 0.89 -1.79 -3.16
C LEU A 12 1.26 -0.64 -2.21
N ASP A 13 1.30 0.58 -2.73
CA ASP A 13 1.50 1.79 -1.93
C ASP A 13 0.16 2.47 -1.67
N ALA A 14 -0.27 2.40 -0.41
CA ALA A 14 -1.50 2.98 0.10
C ALA A 14 -1.27 4.32 0.81
N ASP A 15 -0.05 4.88 0.78
CA ASP A 15 0.19 6.22 1.31
C ASP A 15 -0.34 7.27 0.31
N VAL A 16 -1.50 7.81 0.65
CA VAL A 16 -2.24 8.77 -0.17
C VAL A 16 -1.59 10.15 -0.14
N TYR A 17 -0.91 10.51 0.96
CA TYR A 17 -0.42 11.87 1.19
C TYR A 17 1.04 12.05 0.80
N GLY A 18 1.80 10.96 0.77
CA GLY A 18 3.21 10.98 0.39
C GLY A 18 3.65 9.70 -0.32
N PRO A 19 3.03 9.32 -1.44
CA PRO A 19 3.37 8.08 -2.14
C PRO A 19 4.84 8.11 -2.56
N SER A 20 5.61 7.13 -2.08
CA SER A 20 7.06 7.07 -2.27
C SER A 20 7.49 5.95 -3.22
N VAL A 21 6.68 4.90 -3.33
CA VAL A 21 6.98 3.70 -4.12
C VAL A 21 7.18 4.00 -5.61
N PRO A 22 6.40 4.86 -6.29
CA PRO A 22 6.65 5.21 -7.69
C PRO A 22 8.08 5.69 -7.92
N LYS A 23 8.59 6.54 -7.02
CA LYS A 23 9.95 7.08 -7.10
C LYS A 23 11.00 6.02 -6.77
N LEU A 24 10.80 5.25 -5.71
CA LEU A 24 11.72 4.18 -5.31
C LEU A 24 11.85 3.09 -6.38
N MET A 25 10.75 2.78 -7.06
CA MET A 25 10.70 1.80 -8.14
C MET A 25 11.01 2.41 -9.51
N ASN A 26 11.37 3.70 -9.60
CA ASN A 26 11.62 4.41 -10.86
C ASN A 26 10.51 4.22 -11.91
N LEU A 27 9.25 4.29 -11.47
CA LEU A 27 8.06 4.14 -12.28
C LEU A 27 7.39 5.50 -12.53
N ARG A 28 6.86 5.69 -13.74
CA ARG A 28 6.13 6.90 -14.15
C ARG A 28 5.01 6.51 -15.10
N GLY A 29 3.96 7.33 -15.10
CA GLY A 29 2.77 7.13 -15.94
C GLY A 29 1.60 6.57 -15.14
N ASN A 30 0.51 6.35 -15.85
CA ASN A 30 -0.77 5.89 -15.29
C ASN A 30 -0.98 4.41 -15.66
N PRO A 31 -1.60 3.61 -14.78
CA PRO A 31 -1.91 2.22 -15.10
C PRO A 31 -2.93 2.16 -16.24
N GLU A 32 -2.65 1.32 -17.24
CA GLU A 32 -3.59 1.00 -18.30
C GLU A 32 -4.71 0.11 -17.77
N LEU A 33 -5.87 0.15 -18.43
CA LEU A 33 -6.96 -0.77 -18.14
C LEU A 33 -6.85 -2.02 -19.01
N THR A 34 -7.09 -3.17 -18.40
CA THR A 34 -7.28 -4.45 -19.09
C THR A 34 -8.67 -4.52 -19.73
N ASP A 35 -8.90 -5.52 -20.59
CA ASP A 35 -10.22 -5.78 -21.20
C ASP A 35 -11.32 -6.02 -20.15
N ASN A 36 -10.94 -6.50 -18.96
CA ASN A 36 -11.84 -6.70 -17.83
C ASN A 36 -12.03 -5.44 -16.97
N ASN A 37 -11.58 -4.27 -17.45
CA ASN A 37 -11.65 -2.99 -16.76
C ASN A 37 -10.89 -2.96 -15.41
N LEU A 38 -9.86 -3.79 -15.26
CA LEU A 38 -8.94 -3.78 -14.12
C LEU A 38 -7.68 -2.97 -14.45
N MET A 39 -7.12 -2.27 -13.48
CA MET A 39 -5.86 -1.53 -13.63
C MET A 39 -4.68 -2.50 -13.69
N ARG A 40 -3.87 -2.40 -14.75
CA ARG A 40 -2.63 -3.15 -14.89
C ARG A 40 -1.54 -2.48 -14.05
N PRO A 41 -0.95 -3.17 -13.06
CA PRO A 41 0.14 -2.60 -12.27
C PRO A 41 1.36 -2.31 -13.14
N LEU A 42 2.07 -1.24 -12.82
CA LEU A 42 3.33 -0.91 -13.48
C LEU A 42 4.42 -1.86 -12.97
N MET A 43 5.41 -2.19 -13.78
CA MET A 43 6.41 -3.19 -13.43
C MET A 43 7.82 -2.64 -13.51
N ASN A 44 8.60 -2.83 -12.44
CA ASN A 44 10.06 -2.67 -12.50
C ASN A 44 10.73 -3.71 -11.58
N PHE A 45 11.99 -4.06 -11.89
CA PHE A 45 12.76 -5.07 -11.17
C PHE A 45 12.07 -6.45 -11.03
N GLY A 46 11.14 -6.77 -11.92
CA GLY A 46 10.36 -8.00 -11.84
C GLY A 46 9.17 -7.95 -10.87
N ILE A 47 8.88 -6.79 -10.27
CA ILE A 47 7.84 -6.62 -9.25
C ILE A 47 6.71 -5.76 -9.83
N PRO A 48 5.46 -6.25 -9.89
CA PRO A 48 4.30 -5.41 -10.16
C PRO A 48 4.06 -4.47 -8.98
N CYS A 49 3.88 -3.20 -9.29
CA CYS A 49 3.66 -2.11 -8.35
C CYS A 49 2.40 -1.34 -8.70
N MET A 50 1.61 -1.04 -7.67
CA MET A 50 0.53 -0.08 -7.74
C MET A 50 0.69 0.94 -6.61
N SER A 51 0.34 2.20 -6.84
CA SER A 51 0.47 3.26 -5.86
C SER A 51 -0.64 4.29 -6.06
N MET A 52 -1.06 4.91 -4.96
CA MET A 52 -1.85 6.14 -5.03
C MET A 52 -1.19 7.19 -5.92
N GLY A 53 0.16 7.27 -5.92
CA GLY A 53 0.91 8.21 -6.75
C GLY A 53 0.75 8.01 -8.26
N PHE A 54 0.22 6.88 -8.73
CA PHE A 54 -0.12 6.71 -10.16
C PHE A 54 -1.53 7.20 -10.50
N LEU A 55 -2.37 7.43 -9.49
CA LEU A 55 -3.74 7.92 -9.66
C LEU A 55 -3.84 9.44 -9.45
N VAL A 56 -2.74 10.08 -9.02
CA VAL A 56 -2.65 11.51 -8.70
C VAL A 56 -1.70 12.17 -9.70
N GLU A 57 -2.16 13.19 -10.42
CA GLU A 57 -1.28 14.02 -11.26
C GLU A 57 -0.46 14.98 -10.38
N ASP A 58 0.86 15.02 -10.60
CA ASP A 58 1.90 15.69 -9.78
C ASP A 58 1.75 17.22 -9.62
N THR A 59 0.73 17.87 -10.21
CA THR A 59 0.75 19.32 -10.47
C THR A 59 -0.19 20.18 -9.62
N ALA A 60 -1.05 19.62 -8.76
CA ALA A 60 -1.94 20.42 -7.91
C ALA A 60 -2.09 19.85 -6.50
N PRO A 61 -2.20 20.70 -5.45
CA PRO A 61 -2.59 20.25 -4.13
C PRO A 61 -4.03 19.75 -4.19
N ILE A 62 -4.21 18.44 -4.35
CA ILE A 62 -5.53 17.82 -4.34
C ILE A 62 -5.95 17.67 -2.87
N VAL A 63 -7.01 18.39 -2.50
CA VAL A 63 -7.67 18.18 -1.20
C VAL A 63 -8.51 16.92 -1.30
N TRP A 64 -7.91 15.79 -0.93
CA TRP A 64 -8.61 14.52 -0.85
C TRP A 64 -9.58 14.54 0.34
N ARG A 65 -10.89 14.46 0.04
CA ARG A 65 -11.90 14.22 1.08
C ARG A 65 -11.82 12.77 1.52
N GLY A 66 -12.11 12.48 2.79
CA GLY A 66 -12.00 11.13 3.35
C GLY A 66 -12.69 10.04 2.52
N LEU A 67 -13.90 10.31 2.01
CA LEU A 67 -14.62 9.37 1.13
C LEU A 67 -13.87 9.07 -0.17
N MET A 68 -13.20 10.06 -0.76
CA MET A 68 -12.40 9.85 -1.98
C MET A 68 -11.19 8.98 -1.70
N VAL A 69 -10.54 9.18 -0.56
CA VAL A 69 -9.40 8.35 -0.13
C VAL A 69 -9.83 6.90 0.02
N MET A 70 -10.94 6.67 0.72
CA MET A 70 -11.47 5.32 0.95
C MET A 70 -11.84 4.62 -0.37
N SER A 71 -12.48 5.35 -1.30
CA SER A 71 -12.82 4.81 -2.62
C SER A 71 -11.56 4.49 -3.45
N ALA A 72 -10.52 5.32 -3.38
CA ALA A 72 -9.26 5.06 -4.06
C ALA A 72 -8.53 3.84 -3.49
N ILE A 73 -8.50 3.69 -2.16
CA ILE A 73 -7.94 2.50 -1.49
C ILE A 73 -8.71 1.25 -1.91
N GLU A 74 -10.04 1.28 -1.90
CA GLU A 74 -10.85 0.15 -2.36
C GLU A 74 -10.55 -0.21 -3.81
N LYS A 75 -10.39 0.80 -4.68
CA LYS A 75 -9.99 0.62 -6.07
C LYS A 75 -8.61 -0.05 -6.18
N LEU A 76 -7.64 0.37 -5.39
CA LEU A 76 -6.30 -0.22 -5.36
C LEU A 76 -6.28 -1.66 -4.83
N LEU A 77 -7.17 -1.99 -3.89
CA LEU A 77 -7.28 -3.33 -3.31
C LEU A 77 -8.04 -4.31 -4.21
N ARG A 78 -9.07 -3.85 -4.94
CA ARG A 78 -10.01 -4.72 -5.65
C ARG A 78 -10.00 -4.59 -7.18
N GLN A 79 -9.53 -3.47 -7.72
CA GLN A 79 -9.57 -3.17 -9.17
C GLN A 79 -8.19 -3.16 -9.81
N VAL A 80 -7.27 -3.97 -9.30
CA VAL A 80 -5.93 -4.15 -9.85
C VAL A 80 -5.77 -5.60 -10.32
N ASP A 81 -5.24 -5.78 -11.52
CA ASP A 81 -4.91 -7.08 -12.06
C ASP A 81 -3.52 -7.53 -11.56
N TRP A 82 -3.49 -8.03 -10.32
CA TRP A 82 -2.27 -8.54 -9.69
C TRP A 82 -1.80 -9.87 -10.26
N GLY A 83 -2.65 -10.59 -11.00
CA GLY A 83 -2.41 -11.99 -11.37
C GLY A 83 -2.31 -12.90 -10.14
N SER A 84 -1.43 -13.90 -10.20
CA SER A 84 -1.15 -14.81 -9.09
C SER A 84 0.06 -14.30 -8.30
N LEU A 85 -0.14 -14.04 -7.02
CA LEU A 85 0.90 -13.61 -6.09
C LEU A 85 0.94 -14.56 -4.87
N ASP A 86 2.14 -14.89 -4.40
CA ASP A 86 2.35 -15.50 -3.09
C ASP A 86 2.21 -14.44 -1.98
N TYR A 87 2.69 -13.22 -2.25
CA TYR A 87 2.69 -12.12 -1.29
C TYR A 87 2.28 -10.81 -1.95
N LEU A 88 1.42 -10.06 -1.27
CA LEU A 88 1.16 -8.66 -1.56
C LEU A 88 1.65 -7.83 -0.37
N VAL A 89 2.70 -7.05 -0.57
CA VAL A 89 3.22 -6.13 0.44
C VAL A 89 2.49 -4.81 0.29
N ILE A 90 1.93 -4.30 1.37
CA ILE A 90 1.20 -3.04 1.39
C ILE A 90 2.00 -2.02 2.20
N ASP A 91 2.50 -0.98 1.55
CA ASP A 91 3.06 0.20 2.21
C ASP A 91 1.91 1.04 2.73
N MET A 92 1.84 1.20 4.05
CA MET A 92 0.73 1.86 4.72
C MET A 92 1.15 3.25 5.18
N PRO A 93 0.24 4.25 5.13
CA PRO A 93 0.53 5.56 5.66
C PRO A 93 0.84 5.48 7.16
N PRO A 94 1.65 6.40 7.70
CA PRO A 94 2.00 6.41 9.11
C PRO A 94 0.79 6.67 10.01
N GLY A 95 0.91 6.28 11.29
CA GLY A 95 -0.08 6.54 12.32
C GLY A 95 -1.05 5.39 12.55
N THR A 96 -2.28 5.70 12.99
CA THR A 96 -3.38 4.74 13.26
C THR A 96 -4.72 5.25 12.73
N GLY A 97 -4.69 5.92 11.57
CA GLY A 97 -5.84 6.60 10.98
C GLY A 97 -6.81 5.68 10.23
N ASP A 98 -7.85 6.28 9.66
CA ASP A 98 -8.95 5.57 8.99
C ASP A 98 -8.50 4.71 7.81
N VAL A 99 -7.41 5.07 7.11
CA VAL A 99 -6.86 4.29 6.00
C VAL A 99 -6.42 2.89 6.47
N GLN A 100 -5.73 2.80 7.60
CA GLN A 100 -5.26 1.52 8.12
C GLN A 100 -6.42 0.65 8.60
N LEU A 101 -7.42 1.26 9.26
CA LEU A 101 -8.65 0.56 9.64
C LEU A 101 -9.42 0.07 8.41
N SER A 102 -9.51 0.89 7.36
CA SER A 102 -10.14 0.51 6.11
C SER A 102 -9.48 -0.70 5.47
N ILE A 103 -8.14 -0.71 5.37
CA ILE A 103 -7.39 -1.80 4.76
C ILE A 103 -7.58 -3.09 5.58
N THR A 104 -7.42 -3.01 6.90
CA THR A 104 -7.59 -4.16 7.82
C THR A 104 -9.02 -4.72 7.82
N GLN A 105 -10.04 -3.91 7.51
CA GLN A 105 -11.43 -4.37 7.38
C GLN A 105 -11.78 -4.92 5.98
N ASN A 106 -11.12 -4.43 4.93
CA ASN A 106 -11.45 -4.81 3.55
C ASN A 106 -10.77 -6.10 3.07
N ILE A 107 -9.59 -6.40 3.62
CA ILE A 107 -8.80 -7.57 3.22
C ILE A 107 -8.29 -8.35 4.44
N PRO A 108 -8.20 -9.68 4.36
CA PRO A 108 -7.52 -10.47 5.38
C PRO A 108 -6.01 -10.19 5.34
N ILE A 109 -5.43 -9.81 6.48
CA ILE A 109 -3.99 -9.55 6.60
C ILE A 109 -3.32 -10.71 7.31
N ALA A 110 -2.32 -11.31 6.67
CA ALA A 110 -1.56 -12.45 7.22
C ALA A 110 -0.64 -12.03 8.38
N GLY A 111 -0.15 -10.80 8.36
CA GLY A 111 0.66 -10.21 9.41
C GLY A 111 1.07 -8.78 9.06
N ALA A 112 1.62 -8.07 10.03
CA ALA A 112 2.12 -6.72 9.90
C ALA A 112 3.59 -6.66 10.35
N VAL A 113 4.38 -5.83 9.65
CA VAL A 113 5.77 -5.55 10.04
C VAL A 113 5.84 -4.11 10.51
N ILE A 114 6.26 -3.91 11.76
CA ILE A 114 6.41 -2.57 12.35
C ILE A 114 7.85 -2.11 12.18
N VAL A 115 8.03 -0.99 11.49
CA VAL A 115 9.32 -0.34 11.29
C VAL A 115 9.41 0.89 12.17
N SER A 116 10.53 1.07 12.87
CA SER A 116 10.77 2.20 13.75
C SER A 116 12.25 2.57 13.78
N THR A 117 12.56 3.69 14.41
CA THR A 117 13.91 4.18 14.65
C THR A 117 14.15 4.31 16.17
N PRO A 118 15.40 4.36 16.66
CA PRO A 118 15.68 4.25 18.11
C PRO A 118 15.18 5.41 18.99
N GLN A 119 14.64 6.48 18.42
CA GLN A 119 14.16 7.65 19.15
C GLN A 119 12.86 7.35 19.89
N ASP A 120 12.75 7.85 21.13
CA ASP A 120 11.58 7.61 22.00
C ASP A 120 10.24 7.91 21.31
N ILE A 121 10.18 8.99 20.52
CA ILE A 121 8.96 9.38 19.81
C ILE A 121 8.56 8.33 18.75
N ALA A 122 9.52 7.80 18.00
CA ALA A 122 9.28 6.78 17.00
C ALA A 122 8.89 5.44 17.64
N LEU A 123 9.47 5.10 18.79
CA LEU A 123 9.13 3.90 19.56
C LEU A 123 7.70 3.97 20.13
N MET A 124 7.27 5.15 20.61
CA MET A 124 5.90 5.35 21.08
C MET A 124 4.88 5.16 19.96
N ASP A 125 5.15 5.69 18.77
CA ASP A 125 4.25 5.55 17.62
C ASP A 125 4.23 4.10 17.08
N ALA A 126 5.39 3.44 17.00
CA ALA A 126 5.49 2.03 16.64
C ALA A 126 4.70 1.13 17.61
N ARG A 127 4.77 1.40 18.92
CA ARG A 127 3.99 0.68 19.92
C ARG A 127 2.49 0.88 19.71
N ARG A 128 2.03 2.10 19.42
CA ARG A 128 0.62 2.38 19.12
C ARG A 128 0.15 1.65 17.86
N GLY A 129 0.96 1.63 16.80
CA GLY A 129 0.69 0.88 15.58
C GLY A 129 0.53 -0.62 15.85
N ALA A 130 1.46 -1.22 16.60
CA ALA A 130 1.39 -2.63 16.99
C ALA A 130 0.12 -2.96 17.78
N GLU A 131 -0.29 -2.10 18.73
CA GLU A 131 -1.52 -2.27 19.49
C GLU A 131 -2.79 -2.17 18.61
N MET A 132 -2.77 -1.33 17.58
CA MET A 132 -3.89 -1.25 16.63
C MET A 132 -4.09 -2.58 15.90
N PHE A 133 -3.02 -3.16 15.33
CA PHE A 133 -3.09 -4.46 14.67
C PHE A 133 -3.54 -5.59 15.60
N ARG A 134 -3.07 -5.58 16.86
CA ARG A 134 -3.53 -6.54 17.88
C ARG A 134 -5.04 -6.46 18.11
N LYS A 135 -5.62 -5.24 18.14
CA LYS A 135 -7.08 -5.06 18.30
C LYS A 135 -7.88 -5.60 17.13
N VAL A 136 -7.32 -5.59 15.93
CA VAL A 136 -7.95 -6.17 14.72
C VAL A 136 -7.50 -7.61 14.45
N ASN A 137 -6.87 -8.26 15.43
CA ASN A 137 -6.39 -9.66 15.37
C ASN A 137 -5.40 -9.93 14.23
N VAL A 138 -4.60 -8.94 13.85
CA VAL A 138 -3.53 -9.09 12.87
C VAL A 138 -2.22 -9.44 13.61
N PRO A 139 -1.53 -10.53 13.23
CA PRO A 139 -0.21 -10.86 13.78
C PRO A 139 0.81 -9.75 13.54
N VAL A 140 1.64 -9.43 14.53
CA VAL A 140 2.71 -8.41 14.47
C VAL A 140 4.03 -9.02 14.90
#